data_AF-A0A7X7B8Y9-F1
#
_entry.id   AF-A0A7X7B8Y9-F1
#
_cell.length_a   1.000
_cell.length_b   1.000
_cell.length_c   1.000
_cell.angle_alpha   90.00
_cell.angle_beta   90.00
_cell.angle_gamma   90.00
#
_symmetry.space_group_name_H-M   'P 1'
#
loop_
_entity.id
_entity.type
_entity.pdbx_description
1 polymer ?
#
loop_
_entity_poly.entity_id
_entity_poly.type
_entity_poly.pdbx_seq_one_letter_code
_entity_poly.pdbx_strand_id
1 'polypeptide(L)'
;MFSFLMTEEQKALQKEVQDFVGSVDKQLILDMDENKVQYPTEYLKEAARRNLLGLRFPKEYGGRGLGWTSEIIALEDIGMLGSALACLYSLPSIVG
;
A
#
# COMPACT_ATOMS: atom_id res chain seq x y z
N MET A 1 -8.54 8.22 8.75
CA MET A 1 -9.44 7.42 9.60
C MET A 1 -9.16 7.81 11.03
N PHE A 2 -10.18 7.94 11.86
CA PHE A 2 -9.98 8.44 13.22
C PHE A 2 -9.23 7.41 14.08
N SER A 3 -8.11 7.83 14.68
CA SER A 3 -7.25 6.92 15.48
C SER A 3 -7.98 6.23 16.63
N PHE A 4 -8.99 6.88 17.23
CA PHE A 4 -9.78 6.29 18.32
C PHE A 4 -10.69 5.12 17.89
N LEU A 5 -10.91 4.94 16.58
CA LEU A 5 -11.68 3.82 16.02
C LEU A 5 -10.80 2.61 15.69
N MET A 6 -9.48 2.73 15.82
CA MET A 6 -8.53 1.69 15.44
C MET A 6 -8.05 0.87 16.64
N THR A 7 -7.84 -0.42 16.43
CA THR A 7 -7.07 -1.26 17.37
C THR A 7 -5.58 -0.87 17.36
N GLU A 8 -4.82 -1.32 18.35
CA GLU A 8 -3.37 -1.06 18.39
C GLU A 8 -2.64 -1.71 17.21
N GLU A 9 -3.07 -2.90 16.78
CA GLU A 9 -2.52 -3.58 15.60
C GLU A 9 -2.80 -2.80 14.32
N GLN A 10 -3.97 -2.17 14.22
CA GLN A 10 -4.35 -1.33 13.09
C GLN A 10 -3.55 -0.02 13.07
N LYS A 11 -3.27 0.58 14.22
CA LYS A 11 -2.38 1.75 14.33
C LYS A 11 -0.94 1.39 13.97
N ALA A 12 -0.47 0.23 14.39
CA ALA A 12 0.85 -0.28 14.01
C ALA A 12 0.94 -0.48 12.49
N LEU A 13 -0.07 -1.10 11.88
CA LEU A 13 -0.16 -1.23 10.42
C LEU A 13 -0.16 0.14 9.73
N GLN A 14 -0.95 1.09 10.23
CA GLN A 14 -0.98 2.45 9.70
C GLN A 14 0.43 3.05 9.69
N LYS A 15 1.18 2.89 10.79
CA LYS A 15 2.54 3.40 10.90
C LYS A 15 3.49 2.73 9.90
N GLU A 16 3.41 1.40 9.73
CA GLU A 16 4.17 0.66 8.71
C GLU A 16 3.90 1.20 7.28
N VAL A 17 2.62 1.49 6.98
CA VAL A 17 2.21 2.01 5.67
C VAL A 17 2.68 3.46 5.48
N GLN A 18 2.59 4.31 6.50
CA GLN A 18 3.13 5.67 6.45
C GLN A 18 4.64 5.69 6.21
N ASP A 19 5.37 4.76 6.84
CA ASP A 19 6.81 4.60 6.62
C ASP A 19 7.13 4.08 5.20
N PHE A 20 6.22 3.33 4.59
CA PHE A 20 6.33 2.94 3.19
C PHE A 20 6.06 4.13 2.25
N VAL A 21 4.94 4.84 2.44
CA VAL A 21 4.59 6.03 1.68
C VAL A 21 5.70 7.08 1.75
N GLY A 22 6.26 7.33 2.93
CA GLY A 22 7.37 8.26 3.12
C GLY A 22 8.68 7.84 2.47
N SER A 23 8.83 6.56 2.09
CA SER A 23 10.00 6.05 1.38
C SER A 23 9.89 6.13 -0.15
N VAL A 24 8.70 6.44 -0.68
CA VAL A 24 8.50 6.59 -2.12
C VAL A 24 9.02 7.95 -2.56
N ASP A 25 9.95 7.94 -3.53
CA ASP A 25 10.47 9.18 -4.10
C ASP A 25 9.37 9.93 -4.86
N LYS A 26 9.21 11.22 -4.55
CA LYS A 26 8.25 12.10 -5.23
C LYS A 26 8.58 12.24 -6.72
N GLN A 27 9.85 12.11 -7.10
CA GLN A 27 10.26 12.16 -8.50
C GLN A 27 9.68 11.00 -9.31
N LEU A 28 9.42 9.84 -8.70
CA LEU A 28 8.75 8.72 -9.36
C LEU A 28 7.40 9.13 -9.94
N ILE A 29 6.61 9.90 -9.18
CA ILE A 29 5.27 10.33 -9.60
C ILE A 29 5.39 11.28 -10.79
N LEU A 30 6.30 12.25 -10.72
CA LEU A 30 6.56 13.20 -11.82
C LEU A 30 7.04 12.49 -13.09
N ASP A 31 7.93 11.52 -12.95
CA ASP A 31 8.45 10.73 -14.07
C ASP A 31 7.38 9.81 -14.68
N MET A 32 6.43 9.33 -13.87
CA MET A 32 5.25 8.59 -14.37
C MET A 32 4.33 9.50 -15.18
N ASP A 33 4.03 10.71 -14.68
CA ASP A 33 3.19 11.69 -15.38
C ASP A 33 3.82 12.13 -16.72
N GLU A 34 5.15 12.25 -16.77
CA GLU A 34 5.90 12.55 -17.99
C GLU A 34 6.14 11.34 -18.89
N ASN A 35 5.59 10.16 -18.58
CA ASN A 35 5.79 8.89 -19.29
C ASN A 35 7.25 8.42 -19.39
N LYS A 36 8.14 8.91 -18.54
CA LYS A 36 9.52 8.40 -18.39
C LYS A 36 9.54 7.05 -17.67
N VAL A 37 8.59 6.83 -16.77
CA VAL A 37 8.37 5.56 -16.07
C VAL A 37 6.99 5.02 -16.43
N GLN A 38 6.94 3.93 -17.20
CA GLN A 38 5.66 3.29 -17.55
C GLN A 38 5.16 2.31 -16.50
N TYR A 39 6.07 1.64 -15.79
CA TYR A 39 5.71 0.68 -14.75
C TYR A 39 6.65 0.78 -13.54
N PRO A 40 6.13 1.16 -12.35
CA PRO A 40 6.95 1.43 -11.17
C PRO A 40 7.30 0.12 -10.43
N THR A 41 8.14 -0.70 -11.06
CA THR A 41 8.50 -2.03 -10.54
C THR A 41 9.09 -1.99 -9.13
N GLU A 42 9.98 -1.04 -8.86
CA GLU A 42 10.67 -0.94 -7.57
C GLU A 42 9.73 -0.52 -6.43
N TYR A 43 8.72 0.31 -6.72
CA TYR A 43 7.63 0.62 -5.77
C TYR A 43 6.90 -0.67 -5.35
N LEU A 44 6.53 -1.51 -6.32
CA LEU A 44 5.80 -2.74 -6.05
C LEU A 44 6.67 -3.76 -5.29
N LYS A 45 7.94 -3.91 -5.68
CA LYS A 45 8.89 -4.77 -4.98
C LYS A 45 9.11 -4.33 -3.54
N GLU A 46 9.19 -3.02 -3.29
CA GLU A 46 9.34 -2.50 -1.93
C GLU A 46 8.10 -2.75 -1.08
N ALA A 47 6.89 -2.56 -1.63
CA ALA A 47 5.64 -2.93 -0.95
C ALA A 47 5.59 -4.44 -0.62
N ALA A 48 6.02 -5.29 -1.56
CA ALA A 48 6.11 -6.74 -1.37
C ALA A 48 7.12 -7.11 -0.28
N ARG A 49 8.32 -6.49 -0.31
CA ARG A 49 9.39 -6.72 0.66
C ARG A 49 8.95 -6.39 2.10
N ARG A 50 8.10 -5.38 2.25
CA ARG A 50 7.50 -4.98 3.54
C ARG A 50 6.29 -5.82 3.94
N ASN A 51 5.86 -6.78 3.11
CA ASN A 51 4.63 -7.56 3.32
C ASN A 51 3.40 -6.64 3.48
N LEU A 52 3.30 -5.64 2.61
CA LEU A 52 2.14 -4.74 2.55
C LEU A 52 1.19 -5.08 1.39
N LEU A 53 1.64 -5.85 0.40
CA LEU A 53 0.75 -6.29 -0.68
C LEU A 53 -0.14 -7.45 -0.23
N GLY A 54 -1.42 -7.37 -0.57
CA GLY A 54 -2.34 -8.47 -0.34
C GLY A 54 -2.59 -8.76 1.14
N LEU A 55 -2.76 -7.71 1.96
CA LEU A 55 -2.95 -7.83 3.41
C LEU A 55 -4.04 -8.84 3.81
N ARG A 56 -5.09 -8.93 2.99
CA ARG A 56 -6.25 -9.80 3.25
C ARG A 56 -6.03 -11.28 2.93
N PHE A 57 -5.02 -11.61 2.13
CA PHE A 57 -4.81 -12.99 1.72
C PHE A 57 -4.29 -13.86 2.86
N PRO A 58 -4.66 -15.14 2.91
CA PRO A 58 -4.12 -16.09 3.88
C PRO A 58 -2.59 -16.14 3.88
N LYS A 59 -2.01 -16.40 5.04
CA LYS A 59 -0.56 -16.52 5.21
C LYS A 59 0.07 -17.64 4.38
N GLU A 60 -0.68 -18.71 4.11
CA GLU A 60 -0.24 -19.82 3.24
C GLU A 60 0.03 -19.37 1.78
N TYR A 61 -0.56 -18.26 1.34
CA TYR A 61 -0.32 -17.63 0.03
C TYR A 61 0.59 -16.39 0.12
N GLY A 62 1.20 -16.15 1.28
CA GLY A 62 2.13 -15.02 1.49
C GLY A 62 1.50 -13.72 1.97
N GLY A 63 0.18 -13.68 2.18
CA GLY A 63 -0.50 -12.50 2.75
C GLY A 63 -0.43 -12.43 4.28
N ARG A 64 -1.18 -11.50 4.89
CA ARG A 64 -1.21 -11.30 6.35
C ARG A 64 -2.48 -11.82 7.04
N GLY A 65 -3.49 -12.24 6.28
CA GLY A 65 -4.78 -12.72 6.79
C GLY A 65 -5.59 -11.64 7.52
N LEU A 66 -5.42 -10.37 7.14
CA LEU A 66 -6.11 -9.23 7.76
C LEU A 66 -7.49 -8.98 7.14
N GLY A 67 -8.30 -8.15 7.81
CA GLY A 67 -9.64 -7.80 7.34
C GLY A 67 -9.69 -6.59 6.40
N TRP A 68 -10.87 -6.31 5.86
CA TRP A 68 -11.13 -5.13 5.03
C TRP A 68 -10.80 -3.80 5.72
N THR A 69 -11.01 -3.70 7.04
CA THR A 69 -10.65 -2.48 7.78
C THR A 69 -9.16 -2.19 7.68
N SER A 70 -8.30 -3.20 7.81
CA SER A 70 -6.85 -3.07 7.65
C SER A 70 -6.45 -2.69 6.22
N GLU A 71 -7.13 -3.26 5.22
CA GLU A 71 -6.93 -2.90 3.82
C GLU A 71 -7.26 -1.42 3.56
N ILE A 72 -8.40 -0.94 4.09
CA ILE A 72 -8.83 0.45 3.94
C ILE A 72 -7.88 1.41 4.66
N ILE A 73 -7.38 1.04 5.85
CA ILE A 73 -6.37 1.82 6.57
C ILE A 73 -5.12 1.99 5.70
N ALA A 74 -4.63 0.91 5.10
CA ALA A 74 -3.47 1.00 4.23
C ALA A 74 -3.75 1.84 2.98
N LEU A 75 -4.89 1.62 2.32
CA LEU A 75 -5.27 2.37 1.11
C LEU A 75 -5.44 3.87 1.35
N GLU A 76 -5.89 4.27 2.54
CA GLU A 76 -6.00 5.69 2.89
C GLU A 76 -4.65 6.40 2.82
N ASP A 77 -3.61 5.81 3.42
CA ASP A 77 -2.27 6.40 3.40
C ASP A 77 -1.60 6.27 2.03
N ILE A 78 -1.74 5.11 1.37
CA ILE A 78 -1.24 4.89 -0.01
C ILE A 78 -1.85 5.89 -1.00
N GLY A 79 -3.11 6.27 -0.80
CA GLY A 79 -3.82 7.25 -1.62
C GLY A 79 -3.11 8.61 -1.71
N MET A 80 -2.26 8.95 -0.74
CA MET A 80 -1.46 10.18 -0.77
C MET A 80 -0.43 10.21 -1.92
N LEU A 81 -0.06 9.06 -2.47
CA LEU A 81 0.86 8.93 -3.61
C LEU A 81 0.17 9.16 -4.97
N GLY A 82 -1.14 9.43 -4.97
CA GLY A 82 -1.94 9.64 -6.18
C GLY A 82 -2.57 8.36 -6.73
N SER A 83 -3.51 8.55 -7.65
CA SER A 83 -4.41 7.48 -8.11
C SER A 83 -3.67 6.31 -8.78
N ALA A 84 -2.61 6.57 -9.56
CA ALA A 84 -1.91 5.51 -10.31
C ALA A 84 -1.27 4.47 -9.38
N LEU A 85 -0.51 4.93 -8.37
CA LEU A 85 0.16 4.04 -7.43
C LEU A 85 -0.80 3.37 -6.45
N ALA A 86 -1.88 4.07 -6.05
CA ALA A 86 -2.93 3.50 -5.21
C ALA A 86 -3.75 2.41 -5.94
N CYS A 87 -4.11 2.65 -7.21
CA CYS A 87 -4.74 1.64 -8.05
C CYS A 87 -3.82 0.42 -8.21
N LEU A 88 -2.53 0.62 -8.51
CA LEU A 88 -1.58 -0.48 -8.63
C LEU A 88 -1.45 -1.29 -7.33
N TYR A 89 -1.34 -0.62 -6.18
CA TYR A 89 -1.26 -1.28 -4.87
C TYR A 89 -2.51 -2.11 -4.55
N SER A 90 -3.70 -1.62 -4.92
CA SER A 90 -4.97 -2.30 -4.64
C SER A 90 -5.29 -3.46 -5.60
N LEU A 91 -4.53 -3.64 -6.68
CA LEU A 91 -4.79 -4.69 -7.68
C LEU A 91 -4.93 -6.09 -7.06
N PRO A 92 -4.04 -6.58 -6.18
CA PRO A 92 -4.22 -7.89 -5.55
C PRO A 92 -5.59 -8.01 -4.84
N SER A 93 -6.04 -6.94 -4.20
CA SER A 93 -7.33 -6.92 -3.52
C SER A 93 -8.54 -6.86 -4.47
N ILE A 94 -8.38 -6.35 -5.69
CA ILE A 94 -9.44 -6.24 -6.72
C ILE A 94 -9.56 -7.54 -7.52
N VAL A 95 -8.44 -8.09 -8.00
CA VAL A 95 -8.44 -9.17 -8.99
C VAL A 95 -8.22 -10.57 -8.42
N GLY A 96 -7.79 -10.69 -7.16
CA GLY A 96 -7.47 -11.99 -6.54
C GLY A 96 -6.04 -12.41 -6.83
#